data_AF-A0A371B237-F1
#
_entry.id   AF-A0A371B237-F1
#
_cell.length_a   1.000
_cell.length_b   1.000
_cell.length_c   1.000
_cell.angle_alpha   90.00
_cell.angle_beta   90.00
_cell.angle_gamma   90.00
#
_symmetry.space_group_name_H-M   'P 1'
#
loop_
_entity.id
_entity.type
_entity.pdbx_description
1 polymer ?
#
loop_
_entity_poly.entity_id
_entity_poly.type
_entity_poly.pdbx_seq_one_letter_code
_entity_poly.pdbx_strand_id
1 'polypeptide(L)'
;MQSDKRIFDDLSKFLNGVAGTVAGMGREAEAGFRERTREWVAGMDLVSREEFDAVKQMAATARAEAEELKARVAALEAALGKAKATPKAAAKPAPKPKAAPKK
;
A
#
# COMPACT_ATOMS: atom_id res chain seq x y z
N MET A 1 -6.19 28.98 -66.02
CA MET A 1 -6.31 29.51 -64.64
C MET A 1 -7.70 29.31 -63.99
N GLN A 2 -8.72 28.75 -64.67
CA GLN A 2 -10.08 28.58 -64.10
C GLN A 2 -10.38 27.15 -63.60
N SER A 3 -9.70 26.14 -64.14
CA SER A 3 -9.88 24.72 -63.76
C SER A 3 -9.26 24.39 -62.40
N ASP A 4 -8.07 24.93 -62.09
CA ASP A 4 -7.40 24.71 -60.81
C ASP A 4 -8.26 25.21 -59.64
N LYS A 5 -8.91 26.37 -59.79
CA LYS A 5 -9.78 26.96 -58.76
C LYS A 5 -11.01 26.12 -58.44
N ARG A 6 -11.53 25.32 -59.38
CA ARG A 6 -12.67 24.42 -59.15
C ARG A 6 -12.27 23.17 -58.38
N ILE A 7 -11.12 22.58 -58.68
CA ILE A 7 -10.62 21.39 -57.96
C ILE A 7 -10.32 21.73 -56.50
N PHE A 8 -9.74 22.90 -56.23
CA PHE A 8 -9.52 23.39 -54.86
C PHE A 8 -10.83 23.70 -54.11
N ASP A 9 -11.86 24.25 -54.78
CA ASP A 9 -13.15 24.54 -54.16
C ASP A 9 -13.92 23.26 -53.79
N ASP A 10 -13.91 22.25 -54.68
CA ASP A 10 -14.55 20.95 -54.41
C ASP A 10 -13.81 20.18 -53.31
N LEU A 11 -12.48 20.24 -53.27
CA LEU A 11 -11.69 19.67 -52.17
C LEU A 11 -11.99 20.38 -50.84
N SER A 12 -12.18 21.70 -50.86
CA SER A 12 -12.51 22.48 -49.67
C SER A 12 -13.90 22.15 -49.14
N LYS A 13 -14.89 21.99 -50.03
CA LYS A 13 -16.25 21.54 -49.67
C LYS A 13 -16.25 20.11 -49.15
N PHE A 14 -15.47 19.23 -49.76
CA PHE A 14 -15.28 17.86 -49.29
C PHE A 14 -14.61 17.83 -47.92
N LEU A 15 -13.51 18.58 -47.72
CA LEU A 15 -12.82 18.67 -46.44
C LEU A 15 -13.72 19.26 -45.34
N ASN A 16 -14.53 20.27 -45.64
CA ASN A 16 -15.49 20.80 -44.67
C ASN A 16 -16.63 19.80 -44.38
N GLY A 17 -17.12 19.09 -45.39
CA GLY A 17 -18.13 18.03 -45.22
C GLY A 17 -17.62 16.82 -44.42
N VAL A 18 -16.37 16.40 -44.68
CA VAL A 18 -15.67 15.32 -43.98
C VAL A 18 -15.28 15.77 -42.57
N ALA A 19 -14.76 16.97 -42.38
CA ALA A 19 -14.47 17.50 -41.05
C ALA A 19 -15.73 17.58 -40.18
N GLY A 20 -16.88 17.96 -40.75
CA GLY A 20 -18.16 18.00 -40.05
C GLY A 20 -18.68 16.62 -39.63
N THR A 21 -18.58 15.62 -40.53
CA THR A 21 -18.98 14.23 -40.23
C THR A 21 -18.01 13.53 -39.29
N VAL A 22 -16.70 13.74 -39.43
CA VAL A 22 -15.66 13.19 -38.54
C VAL A 22 -15.73 13.81 -37.15
N ALA A 23 -16.04 15.11 -37.01
CA ALA A 23 -16.23 15.73 -35.70
C ALA A 23 -17.50 15.22 -34.98
N GLY A 24 -18.58 14.93 -35.72
CA GLY A 24 -19.79 14.31 -35.18
C GLY A 24 -19.58 12.84 -34.77
N MET A 25 -19.04 12.04 -35.70
CA MET A 25 -18.68 10.63 -35.44
C MET A 25 -17.62 10.49 -34.34
N GLY A 26 -16.69 11.45 -34.21
CA GLY A 26 -15.67 11.44 -33.18
C GLY A 26 -16.25 11.54 -31.76
N ARG A 27 -17.27 12.39 -31.55
CA ARG A 27 -17.93 12.48 -30.23
C ARG A 27 -18.73 11.23 -29.89
N GLU A 28 -19.42 10.66 -30.86
CA GLU A 28 -20.19 9.42 -30.67
C GLU A 28 -19.25 8.22 -30.45
N ALA A 29 -18.14 8.17 -31.17
CA ALA A 29 -17.09 7.16 -30.98
C ALA A 29 -16.41 7.29 -29.62
N GLU A 30 -16.12 8.51 -29.14
CA GLU A 30 -15.56 8.73 -27.81
C GLU A 30 -16.51 8.25 -26.71
N ALA A 31 -17.80 8.58 -26.83
CA ALA A 31 -18.82 8.15 -25.89
C ALA A 31 -18.93 6.62 -25.84
N GLY A 32 -19.03 5.97 -27.01
CA GLY A 32 -19.09 4.51 -27.11
C GLY A 32 -17.79 3.82 -26.65
N PHE A 33 -16.63 4.41 -26.92
CA PHE A 33 -15.35 3.90 -26.44
C PHE A 33 -15.26 3.98 -24.91
N ARG A 34 -15.70 5.09 -24.31
CA ARG A 34 -15.69 5.28 -22.85
C ARG A 34 -16.64 4.30 -22.15
N GLU A 35 -17.81 4.05 -22.72
CA GLU A 35 -18.77 3.07 -22.22
C GLU A 35 -18.21 1.64 -22.29
N ARG A 36 -17.69 1.21 -23.45
CA ARG A 36 -17.05 -0.11 -23.58
C ARG A 36 -15.83 -0.28 -22.67
N THR A 37 -15.05 0.78 -22.49
CA THR A 37 -13.91 0.75 -21.56
C THR A 37 -14.40 0.56 -20.12
N ARG A 38 -15.50 1.22 -19.72
CA ARG A 38 -16.10 1.02 -18.39
C ARG A 38 -16.62 -0.40 -18.21
N GLU A 39 -17.33 -0.96 -19.19
CA GLU A 39 -17.79 -2.35 -19.14
C GLU A 39 -16.62 -3.34 -19.07
N TRP A 40 -15.58 -3.12 -19.86
CA TRP A 40 -14.39 -3.96 -19.86
C TRP A 40 -13.67 -3.93 -18.51
N VAL A 41 -13.44 -2.74 -17.94
CA VAL A 41 -12.82 -2.57 -16.62
C VAL A 41 -13.71 -3.12 -15.51
N ALA A 42 -15.03 -2.95 -15.60
CA ALA A 42 -15.99 -3.52 -14.64
C ALA A 42 -16.06 -5.05 -14.71
N GLY A 43 -15.79 -5.64 -15.88
CA GLY A 43 -15.66 -7.09 -16.06
C GLY A 43 -14.33 -7.66 -15.58
N MET A 44 -13.37 -6.81 -15.21
CA MET A 44 -12.14 -7.24 -14.55
C MET A 44 -12.39 -7.36 -13.03
N ASP A 45 -11.83 -8.39 -12.42
CA ASP A 45 -11.87 -8.62 -10.96
C ASP A 45 -10.93 -7.64 -10.24
N LEU A 46 -11.26 -6.34 -10.28
CA LEU A 46 -10.49 -5.27 -9.67
C LEU A 46 -11.06 -4.94 -8.30
N VAL A 47 -10.16 -4.83 -7.32
CA VAL A 47 -10.51 -4.38 -5.97
C VAL A 47 -10.95 -2.92 -6.04
N SER A 48 -12.07 -2.61 -5.38
CA SER A 48 -12.55 -1.24 -5.32
C SER A 48 -11.55 -0.35 -4.58
N ARG A 49 -11.55 0.94 -4.88
CA ARG A 49 -10.65 1.88 -4.20
C ARG A 49 -10.90 1.92 -2.69
N GLU A 50 -12.16 1.77 -2.27
CA GLU A 50 -12.57 1.78 -0.87
C GLU A 50 -12.03 0.54 -0.12
N GLU A 51 -12.15 -0.64 -0.71
CA GLU A 51 -11.56 -1.87 -0.15
C GLU A 51 -10.03 -1.80 -0.09
N PHE A 52 -9.41 -1.26 -1.14
CA PHE A 52 -7.96 -1.04 -1.15
C PHE A 52 -7.52 -0.11 -0.02
N ASP A 53 -8.22 1.01 0.16
CA ASP A 53 -7.93 1.98 1.22
C ASP A 53 -8.19 1.38 2.61
N ALA A 54 -9.25 0.58 2.79
CA ALA A 54 -9.53 -0.13 4.02
C ALA A 54 -8.42 -1.13 4.39
N VAL A 55 -7.99 -1.97 3.45
CA VAL A 55 -6.89 -2.93 3.66
C VAL A 55 -5.57 -2.21 3.90
N LYS A 56 -5.32 -1.11 3.21
CA LYS A 56 -4.12 -0.28 3.43
C LYS A 56 -4.06 0.28 4.84
N GLN A 57 -5.17 0.81 5.35
CA GLN A 57 -5.25 1.29 6.74
C GLN A 57 -5.07 0.15 7.74
N MET A 58 -5.76 -0.98 7.53
CA MET A 58 -5.60 -2.17 8.36
C MET A 58 -4.15 -2.66 8.41
N ALA A 59 -3.47 -2.70 7.25
CA ALA A 59 -2.07 -3.10 7.16
C ALA A 59 -1.13 -2.12 7.86
N ALA A 60 -1.41 -0.81 7.80
CA ALA A 60 -0.64 0.20 8.50
C ALA A 60 -0.79 0.06 10.02
N THR A 61 -2.01 -0.09 10.52
CA THR A 61 -2.30 -0.31 11.95
C THR A 61 -1.65 -1.59 12.45
N ALA A 62 -1.79 -2.70 11.73
CA ALA A 62 -1.20 -3.97 12.11
C ALA A 62 0.34 -3.89 12.20
N ARG A 63 1.00 -3.13 11.31
CA ARG A 63 2.45 -2.90 11.42
C ARG A 63 2.82 -2.09 12.65
N ALA A 64 2.06 -1.05 12.97
CA ALA A 64 2.31 -0.25 14.17
C ALA A 64 2.18 -1.10 15.44
N GLU A 65 1.11 -1.89 15.55
CA GLU A 65 0.88 -2.80 16.67
C GLU A 65 1.96 -3.88 16.77
N ALA A 66 2.43 -4.41 15.62
CA ALA A 66 3.51 -5.39 15.61
C ALA A 66 4.83 -4.83 16.16
N GLU A 67 5.18 -3.58 15.83
CA GLU A 67 6.39 -2.94 16.38
C GLU A 67 6.26 -2.68 17.89
N GLU A 68 5.07 -2.29 18.37
CA GLU A 68 4.82 -2.14 19.80
C GLU A 68 4.94 -3.48 20.55
N LEU A 69 4.34 -4.54 20.01
CA LEU A 69 4.42 -5.88 20.59
C LEU A 69 5.86 -6.40 20.61
N LYS A 70 6.65 -6.18 19.54
CA LYS A 70 8.08 -6.53 19.51
C LYS A 70 8.84 -5.81 20.63
N ALA A 71 8.59 -4.51 20.84
CA ALA A 71 9.23 -3.76 21.91
C ALA A 71 8.88 -4.32 23.30
N ARG A 72 7.60 -4.66 23.52
CA ARG A 72 7.14 -5.28 24.77
C ARG A 72 7.78 -6.65 25.00
N VAL A 73 7.85 -7.49 23.96
CA VAL A 73 8.48 -8.82 24.02
C VAL A 73 9.97 -8.67 24.36
N ALA A 74 10.70 -7.79 23.69
CA ALA A 74 12.12 -7.56 23.98
C ALA A 74 12.35 -7.09 25.43
N ALA A 75 11.49 -6.21 25.95
CA ALA A 75 11.57 -5.77 27.33
C ALA A 75 11.33 -6.90 28.34
N LEU A 76 10.34 -7.76 28.07
CA LEU A 76 10.05 -8.93 28.90
C LEU A 76 11.17 -9.97 28.84
N GLU A 77 11.70 -10.27 27.66
CA GLU A 77 12.84 -11.17 27.48
C GLU A 77 14.08 -10.67 28.23
N ALA A 78 14.36 -9.36 28.17
CA ALA A 78 15.45 -8.75 28.93
C ALA A 78 15.22 -8.84 30.45
N ALA A 79 13.99 -8.64 30.92
CA ALA A 79 13.65 -8.77 32.34
C ALA A 79 13.80 -10.21 32.84
N LEU A 80 13.33 -11.19 32.07
CA LEU A 80 13.48 -12.61 32.37
C LEU A 80 14.96 -13.05 32.35
N GLY A 81 15.74 -12.56 31.38
CA GLY A 81 17.18 -12.78 31.32
C GLY A 81 17.92 -12.24 32.55
N LYS A 82 17.56 -11.02 33.00
CA LYS A 82 18.12 -10.42 34.23
C LYS A 82 17.72 -11.20 35.49
N ALA A 83 16.47 -11.64 35.59
CA ALA A 83 16.01 -12.47 36.72
C ALA A 83 16.78 -13.79 36.82
N LYS A 84 17.08 -14.41 35.68
CA LYS A 84 17.89 -15.63 35.59
C LYS A 84 19.39 -15.40 35.85
N ALA A 85 19.87 -14.18 35.58
CA ALA A 85 21.26 -13.77 35.75
C ALA A 85 21.58 -13.25 37.16
N THR A 86 20.61 -13.09 38.06
CA THR A 86 20.89 -12.75 39.46
C THR A 86 21.70 -13.90 40.09
N PRO A 87 23.01 -13.71 40.37
CA PRO A 87 23.78 -14.74 41.00
C PRO A 87 23.34 -14.81 42.45
N LYS A 88 23.37 -16.03 42.98
CA LYS A 88 23.55 -16.42 44.38
C LYS A 88 24.62 -15.55 45.08
N ALA A 89 24.31 -14.29 45.36
CA ALA A 89 25.15 -13.31 46.06
C ALA A 89 24.45 -12.92 47.36
N ALA A 90 24.04 -13.92 48.14
CA ALA A 90 23.72 -13.78 49.55
C ALA A 90 24.10 -15.06 50.33
N ALA A 91 25.19 -15.74 49.94
CA ALA A 91 25.86 -16.66 50.84
C ALA A 91 26.94 -15.87 51.59
N LYS A 92 26.55 -15.13 52.62
CA LYS A 92 27.48 -14.64 53.64
C LYS A 92 28.22 -15.86 54.21
N PRO A 93 29.57 -15.87 54.31
CA PRO A 93 30.27 -16.96 54.96
C PRO A 93 29.89 -16.97 56.45
N ALA A 94 29.36 -18.10 56.92
CA ALA A 94 28.99 -18.29 58.32
C ALA A 94 30.24 -18.13 59.23
N PRO A 95 30.12 -17.50 60.41
CA PRO A 95 31.21 -17.46 61.37
C PRO A 95 31.45 -18.87 61.92
N LYS A 96 32.69 -19.36 61.84
CA LYS A 96 33.10 -20.67 62.37
C LYS A 96 32.81 -20.75 63.89
N PRO A 97 32.23 -21.85 64.40
CA PRO A 97 32.11 -22.05 65.84
C PRO A 97 33.52 -22.30 66.40
N LYS A 98 33.97 -21.45 67.33
CA LYS A 98 35.17 -21.71 68.12
C LYS A 98 34.88 -22.91 69.02
N ALA A 99 35.54 -24.03 68.72
CA ALA A 99 35.57 -25.19 69.59
C ALA A 99 36.17 -24.78 70.95
N ALA A 100 35.46 -25.16 72.02
CA ALA A 100 35.94 -25.04 73.39
C ALA A 100 37.22 -25.85 73.60
N PRO A 101 38.24 -25.34 74.31
CA PRO A 101 39.21 -26.20 74.95
C PRO A 101 38.67 -26.62 76.33
N LYS A 102 38.65 -27.94 76.53
CA LYS A 102 38.44 -28.60 77.81
C LYS A 102 39.50 -28.15 78.82
N LYS A 103 39.08 -27.82 80.05
CA LYS A 103 39.69 -28.25 81.32
C LYS A 103 38.83 -27.79 82.50
#